data_AF-A0A7C0XRH0-F1
#
_entry.id   AF-A0A7C0XRH0-F1
#
_cell.length_a   1.000
_cell.length_b   1.000
_cell.length_c   1.000
_cell.angle_alpha   90.00
_cell.angle_beta   90.00
_cell.angle_gamma   90.00
#
_symmetry.space_group_name_H-M   'P 1'
#
loop_
_entity.id
_entity.type
_entity.pdbx_description
1 polymer ?
#
loop_
_entity_poly.entity_id
_entity_poly.type
_entity_poly.pdbx_seq_one_letter_code
_entity_poly.pdbx_strand_id
1 'polypeptide(L)' 'GTGGVTSWRDAIEMIMVGASAVGLHSVLYIKGIRVIKEILSGIREFMKVKGYRSLEEFRGLTLKYV' A
#
# COMPACT_ATOMS: atom_id res chain seq x y z
N GLY A 1 -5.56 5.73 -5.67
CA GLY A 1 -5.12 5.23 -6.98
C GLY A 1 -5.72 3.85 -7.18
N THR A 2 -6.20 3.53 -8.38
CA THR A 2 -6.81 2.23 -8.68
C THR A 2 -6.19 1.68 -9.95
N GLY A 3 -5.34 0.66 -9.83
CA GLY A 3 -4.72 -0.03 -10.97
C GLY A 3 -3.42 -0.73 -10.58
N GLY A 4 -3.29 -2.02 -10.92
CA GLY A 4 -2.01 -2.73 -10.89
C GLY A 4 -1.46 -3.17 -9.53
N VAL A 5 -2.20 -2.99 -8.43
CA VAL A 5 -1.72 -3.36 -7.08
C VAL A 5 -1.82 -4.87 -6.90
N THR A 6 -0.67 -5.54 -6.84
CA THR A 6 -0.54 -7.00 -6.69
C THR A 6 0.25 -7.43 -5.45
N SER A 7 0.87 -6.45 -4.77
CA SER A 7 1.68 -6.62 -3.57
C SER A 7 1.49 -5.48 -2.57
N TRP A 8 2.02 -5.65 -1.35
CA TRP A 8 2.02 -4.60 -0.33
C TRP A 8 2.91 -3.41 -0.71
N ARG A 9 3.94 -3.62 -1.54
CA ARG A 9 4.85 -2.55 -1.98
C ARG A 9 4.12 -1.58 -2.90
N ASP A 10 3.41 -2.11 -3.88
CA ASP A 10 2.59 -1.32 -4.81
C ASP A 10 1.55 -0.49 -4.04
N ALA A 11 0.97 -1.07 -2.97
CA ALA A 11 0.03 -0.35 -2.11
C ALA A 11 0.69 0.79 -1.34
N ILE A 12 1.90 0.59 -0.81
CA ILE A 12 2.68 1.63 -0.14
C ILE A 12 3.06 2.74 -1.12
N GLU A 13 3.55 2.39 -2.31
CA GLU A 13 3.92 3.37 -3.34
C GLU A 13 2.72 4.27 -3.68
N MET A 14 1.54 3.67 -3.87
CA MET A 14 0.30 4.40 -4.09
C MET A 14 -0.02 5.36 -2.93
N ILE A 15 0.17 4.93 -1.68
CA ILE A 15 -0.03 5.80 -0.50
C ILE A 15 1.02 6.92 -0.48
N MET A 16 2.29 6.61 -0.74
CA MET A 16 3.39 7.57 -0.74
C MET A 16 3.24 8.67 -1.79
N VAL A 17 2.65 8.36 -2.95
CA VAL A 17 2.29 9.39 -3.96
C VAL A 17 1.00 10.15 -3.62
N GLY A 18 0.36 9.86 -2.48
CA GLY A 18 -0.74 10.65 -1.93
C GLY A 18 -2.10 9.95 -1.92
N ALA A 19 -2.21 8.69 -2.34
CA ALA A 19 -3.50 8.00 -2.33
C ALA A 19 -4.05 7.84 -0.89
N SER A 20 -5.32 8.20 -0.70
CA SER A 20 -6.09 7.92 0.53
C SER A 20 -6.71 6.52 0.54
N ALA A 21 -6.87 5.92 -0.64
CA ALA A 21 -7.40 4.58 -0.82
C ALA A 21 -6.72 3.85 -1.99
N VAL A 22 -6.56 2.54 -1.83
CA VAL A 22 -5.91 1.63 -2.78
C VAL A 22 -6.88 0.48 -3.11
N GLY A 23 -7.22 0.32 -4.38
CA GLY A 23 -8.14 -0.72 -4.85
C GLY A 23 -7.41 -1.99 -5.33
N LEU A 24 -7.98 -3.17 -5.01
CA LEU A 24 -7.49 -4.48 -5.44
C LEU A 24 -8.54 -5.15 -6.33
N HIS A 25 -8.22 -5.40 -7.61
CA HIS A 25 -9.14 -6.07 -8.56
C HIS A 25 -8.53 -7.38 -9.08
N SER A 26 -7.65 -7.31 -10.08
CA SER A 26 -7.14 -8.50 -10.78
C SER A 26 -6.40 -9.48 -9.85
N VAL A 27 -5.73 -8.96 -8.82
CA VAL A 27 -4.99 -9.78 -7.87
C VAL A 27 -5.88 -10.74 -7.07
N LEU A 28 -7.15 -10.38 -6.84
CA LEU A 28 -8.09 -11.24 -6.10
C LEU A 28 -8.45 -12.49 -6.91
N TYR A 29 -8.56 -12.36 -8.23
CA TYR A 29 -8.80 -13.50 -9.12
C TYR A 29 -7.56 -14.39 -9.25
N ILE A 30 -6.37 -13.81 -9.25
CA ILE A 30 -5.11 -14.54 -9.45
C ILE A 30 -4.66 -15.27 -8.18
N LYS A 31 -4.70 -14.60 -7.03
CA LYS A 31 -4.14 -15.09 -5.76
C LYS A 31 -5.21 -15.47 -4.73
N GLY A 32 -6.48 -15.25 -5.03
CA GLY A 32 -7.59 -15.43 -4.09
C GLY A 32 -7.61 -14.39 -2.97
N ILE A 33 -8.63 -14.47 -2.12
CA ILE A 33 -8.87 -13.48 -1.05
C ILE A 33 -7.76 -13.41 0.01
N ARG A 34 -6.93 -14.46 0.13
CA ARG A 34 -5.80 -14.52 1.08
C ARG A 34 -4.77 -13.41 0.85
N VAL A 35 -4.65 -12.93 -0.39
CA VAL A 35 -3.75 -11.83 -0.73
C VAL A 35 -4.05 -10.55 0.03
N ILE A 36 -5.31 -10.32 0.43
CA ILE A 36 -5.68 -9.15 1.24
C ILE A 36 -4.93 -9.18 2.57
N LYS A 37 -4.89 -10.35 3.23
CA LYS A 37 -4.20 -10.50 4.51
C LYS A 37 -2.68 -10.34 4.35
N GLU A 38 -2.11 -10.89 3.28
CA GLU A 38 -0.69 -10.73 2.94
C GLU A 38 -0.32 -9.26 2.74
N ILE A 39 -1.13 -8.52 1.98
CA ILE A 39 -0.94 -7.10 1.72
C ILE A 39 -1.00 -6.30 3.02
N LEU A 40 -2.04 -6.51 3.84
CA LEU A 40 -2.20 -5.83 5.12
C LEU A 40 -1.05 -6.13 6.09
N SER A 41 -0.60 -7.37 6.17
CA SER A 41 0.54 -7.76 7.00
C SER A 41 1.83 -7.10 6.52
N GLY A 42 2.08 -7.07 5.21
CA GLY A 42 3.26 -6.42 4.64
C GLY A 42 3.30 -4.91 4.91
N ILE A 43 2.15 -4.23 4.80
CA ILE A 43 2.04 -2.80 5.14
C ILE A 43 2.34 -2.57 6.61
N ARG A 44 1.77 -3.38 7.52
CA ARG A 44 2.02 -3.24 8.96
C ARG A 44 3.49 -3.46 9.33
N GLU A 45 4.13 -4.46 8.74
CA GLU A 45 5.54 -4.72 8.99
C GLU A 45 6.42 -3.58 8.45
N PHE A 46 6.11 -3.07 7.25
CA PHE A 46 6.79 -1.90 6.72
C PHE A 46 6.68 -0.69 7.67
N MET A 47 5.47 -0.39 8.16
CA MET A 47 5.26 0.70 9.10
C MET A 47 6.10 0.51 10.37
N LYS A 48 6.13 -0.70 10.91
CA LYS A 48 6.94 -1.04 12.09
C LYS A 48 8.44 -0.85 11.84
N VAL A 49 8.95 -1.36 10.71
CA VAL A 49 10.37 -1.25 10.33
C VAL A 49 10.78 0.19 10.10
N LYS A 50 9.91 1.02 9.53
CA LYS A 50 10.18 2.44 9.26
C LYS A 50 9.83 3.37 10.43
N GLY A 51 9.20 2.86 11.47
CA GLY A 51 8.78 3.65 12.63
C GLY A 51 7.54 4.52 12.41
N TYR A 52 6.75 4.26 11.36
CA TYR A 52 5.51 4.98 11.10
C TYR A 52 4.38 4.50 12.02
N ARG A 53 3.66 5.44 12.64
CA ARG A 53 2.51 5.13 13.52
C ARG A 53 1.18 5.19 12.78
N SER A 54 1.12 5.91 11.66
CA SER A 54 -0.07 6.00 10.82
C SER A 54 0.27 6.09 9.33
N LEU A 55 -0.72 5.86 8.46
CA LEU A 55 -0.53 5.96 7.02
C LEU A 55 -0.30 7.41 6.57
N GLU A 56 -0.85 8.37 7.30
CA GLU A 56 -0.75 9.80 7.08
C GLU A 56 0.69 10.32 7.22
N GLU A 57 1.50 9.69 8.09
CA GLU A 57 2.90 10.08 8.30
C GLU A 57 3.77 9.90 7.04
N PHE A 58 3.37 8.99 6.14
CA PHE A 58 4.10 8.74 4.90
C PHE A 58 3.30 8.97 3.61
N ARG A 59 2.01 9.30 3.73
CA ARG A 59 1.17 9.65 2.58
C ARG A 59 1.62 10.98 1.97
N GLY A 60 1.89 10.98 0.66
CA GLY A 60 2.32 12.18 -0.06
C GLY A 60 3.78 12.59 0.17
N LEU A 61 4.62 11.75 0.80
CA LEU A 61 6.05 12.04 0.94
C LEU A 61 6.76 12.20 -0.40
N THR A 62 6.36 11.42 -1.42
CA THR A 62 6.97 11.50 -2.75
C THR A 62 6.61 12.80 -3.48
N LEU A 63 5.47 13.41 -3.15
CA LEU A 63 5.03 14.68 -3.73
C LEU A 63 5.83 15.90 -3.22
N LYS A 64 6.67 15.75 -2.18
CA LYS A 64 7.52 16.84 -1.67
C LYS A 64 8.84 17.02 -2.44
N TYR A 65 9.15 16.12 -3.38
CA TYR A 65 10.41 16.11 -4.14
C TYR A 65 10.21 16.35 -5.65
N VAL A 66 9.04 16.84 -6.04
CA VAL A 66 8.70 17.31 -7.40
C VAL A 66 8.35 18.78 -7.40
#